data_AF-A0A957HDT0-F1
#
_entry.id   AF-A0A957HDT0-F1
#
_cell.length_a   1.000
_cell.length_b   1.000
_cell.length_c   1.000
_cell.angle_alpha   90.00
_cell.angle_beta   90.00
_cell.angle_gamma   90.00
#
_symmetry.space_group_name_H-M   'P 1'
#
loop_
_entity.id
_entity.type
_entity.pdbx_description
1 polymer ?
#
loop_
_entity_poly.entity_id
_entity_poly.type
_entity_poly.pdbx_seq_one_letter_code
_entity_poly.pdbx_strand_id
1 'polypeptide(L)'
;MEQWEYLTLILKAQANTKETRQFIKDAFDKKPKQYSPEAMIPELNRLGEVGWELVHMEPVPRVGGKEDIQFDRFSWSNNYFCVFKRRKNGAVPVRVAQPPQNTPPTT
;
A
#
# COMPACT_ATOMS: atom_id res chain seq x y z
N MET A 1 9.93 -19.70 -11.30
CA MET A 1 9.25 -19.40 -10.02
C MET A 1 8.61 -18.04 -10.14
N GLU A 2 7.42 -17.87 -9.59
CA GLU A 2 6.82 -16.54 -9.47
C GLU A 2 7.69 -15.66 -8.57
N GLN A 3 7.96 -14.42 -8.99
CA GLN A 3 8.69 -13.43 -8.19
C GLN A 3 7.76 -12.26 -7.88
N TRP A 4 7.83 -11.78 -6.65
CA TRP A 4 7.02 -10.68 -6.14
C TRP A 4 7.87 -9.45 -5.89
N GLU A 5 7.30 -8.30 -6.20
CA GLU A 5 7.79 -7.00 -5.76
C GLU A 5 6.87 -6.50 -4.64
N TYR A 6 7.46 -5.88 -3.61
CA TYR A 6 6.73 -5.38 -2.44
C TYR A 6 6.89 -3.87 -2.32
N LEU A 7 5.82 -3.20 -1.88
CA LEU A 7 5.79 -1.77 -1.61
C LEU A 7 5.15 -1.54 -0.24
N THR A 8 5.75 -0.67 0.57
CA THR A 8 5.22 -0.24 1.86
C THR A 8 4.93 1.25 1.84
N LEU A 9 3.76 1.67 2.28
CA LEU A 9 3.35 3.07 2.34
C LEU A 9 2.66 3.37 3.67
N ILE A 10 2.75 4.63 4.10
CA ILE A 10 1.87 5.17 5.14
C ILE A 10 0.82 6.03 4.45
N LEU A 11 -0.42 5.52 4.39
CA LEU A 11 -1.55 6.26 3.84
C LEU A 11 -2.26 7.04 4.95
N LYS A 12 -2.67 8.26 4.63
CA LYS A 12 -3.40 9.12 5.57
C LYS A 12 -4.84 9.28 5.11
N ALA A 13 -5.78 8.87 5.95
CA ALA A 13 -7.19 9.19 5.79
C ALA A 13 -7.37 10.68 6.10
N GLN A 14 -7.27 11.52 5.07
CA GLN A 14 -7.37 12.97 5.22
C GLN A 14 -8.23 13.57 4.11
N ALA A 15 -9.43 13.99 4.46
CA ALA A 15 -10.36 14.66 3.55
C ALA A 15 -10.27 16.20 3.69
N ASN A 16 -9.07 16.75 3.49
CA ASN A 16 -8.80 18.19 3.59
C ASN A 16 -9.05 18.95 2.28
N THR A 17 -9.02 18.26 1.13
CA THR A 17 -9.25 18.86 -0.19
C THR A 17 -10.74 18.84 -0.56
N LYS A 18 -11.15 19.73 -1.47
CA LYS A 18 -12.53 19.76 -1.95
C LYS A 18 -12.85 18.51 -2.77
N GLU A 19 -11.88 18.05 -3.55
CA GLU A 19 -11.94 16.91 -4.45
C GLU A 19 -12.18 15.62 -3.67
N THR A 20 -11.41 15.36 -2.61
CA THR A 20 -11.58 14.17 -1.77
C THR A 20 -12.91 14.19 -1.03
N ARG A 21 -13.34 15.37 -0.54
CA ARG A 21 -14.64 15.51 0.13
C ARG A 21 -15.81 15.29 -0.83
N GLN A 22 -15.68 15.78 -2.07
CA GLN A 22 -16.67 15.57 -3.12
C GLN A 22 -16.74 14.09 -3.52
N PHE A 23 -15.59 13.44 -3.72
CA PHE A 23 -15.50 11.99 -3.95
C PHE A 23 -16.24 11.19 -2.88
N ILE A 24 -15.98 11.47 -1.59
CA ILE A 24 -16.63 10.75 -0.49
C ILE A 24 -18.15 10.95 -0.53
N LYS A 25 -18.60 12.17 -0.80
CA LYS A 25 -20.03 12.47 -0.90
C LYS A 25 -20.68 11.71 -2.06
N ASP A 26 -20.06 11.72 -3.23
CA ASP A 26 -20.65 11.14 -4.43
C ASP A 26 -20.60 9.61 -4.42
N ALA A 27 -19.50 9.02 -3.91
CA ALA A 27 -19.32 7.58 -3.89
C ALA A 27 -20.07 6.87 -2.74
N PHE A 28 -20.30 7.56 -1.62
CA PHE A 28 -20.84 6.93 -0.40
C PHE A 28 -22.12 7.59 0.14
N ASP A 29 -22.65 8.61 -0.54
CA ASP A 29 -23.84 9.39 -0.13
C ASP A 29 -23.79 9.84 1.35
N LYS A 30 -22.60 10.23 1.82
CA LYS A 30 -22.39 10.62 3.22
C LYS A 30 -21.71 11.97 3.35
N LYS A 31 -21.89 12.60 4.51
CA LYS A 31 -21.16 13.81 4.87
C LYS A 31 -19.68 13.46 5.13
N PRO A 32 -18.72 14.01 4.36
CA PRO A 32 -17.31 13.70 4.53
C PRO A 32 -16.79 14.25 5.85
N LYS A 33 -16.21 13.37 6.68
CA LYS A 33 -15.49 13.74 7.90
C LYS A 33 -13.99 13.90 7.60
N GLN A 34 -13.31 14.63 8.47
CA GLN A 34 -11.91 15.01 8.27
C GLN A 34 -10.99 13.79 8.09
N TYR A 35 -11.25 12.72 8.84
CA TYR A 35 -10.42 11.52 8.87
C TYR A 35 -11.13 10.29 8.31
N SER A 36 -12.15 10.48 7.46
CA SER A 36 -12.84 9.41 6.76
C SER A 36 -11.86 8.47 6.04
N PRO A 37 -11.83 7.15 6.34
CA PRO A 37 -10.96 6.18 5.67
C PRO A 37 -11.13 6.15 4.16
N GLU A 38 -12.34 6.48 3.68
CA GLU A 38 -12.67 6.59 2.26
C GLU A 38 -11.82 7.62 1.53
N ALA A 39 -11.21 8.58 2.25
CA ALA A 39 -10.26 9.53 1.68
C ALA A 39 -9.02 8.85 1.05
N MET A 40 -8.70 7.61 1.45
CA MET A 40 -7.57 6.86 0.90
C MET A 40 -7.91 6.12 -0.40
N ILE A 41 -9.20 5.94 -0.72
CA ILE A 41 -9.65 5.11 -1.84
C ILE A 41 -9.10 5.57 -3.20
N PRO A 42 -9.04 6.88 -3.53
CA PRO A 42 -8.45 7.31 -4.79
C PRO A 42 -7.00 6.82 -4.99
N GLU A 43 -6.18 6.88 -3.93
CA GLU A 43 -4.80 6.41 -3.99
C GLU A 43 -4.71 4.88 -4.05
N LEU A 44 -5.56 4.18 -3.30
CA LEU A 44 -5.65 2.71 -3.36
C LEU A 44 -6.04 2.23 -4.76
N ASN A 45 -7.01 2.90 -5.40
CA ASN A 45 -7.43 2.60 -6.77
C ASN A 45 -6.29 2.87 -7.76
N ARG A 46 -5.58 4.00 -7.64
CA ARG A 46 -4.40 4.31 -8.46
C ARG A 46 -3.32 3.25 -8.35
N LEU A 47 -3.10 2.71 -7.14
CA LEU A 47 -2.17 1.60 -6.91
C LEU A 47 -2.65 0.31 -7.58
N GLY A 48 -3.95 0.00 -7.47
CA GLY A 48 -4.59 -1.13 -8.15
C GLY A 48 -4.46 -1.07 -9.68
N GLU A 49 -4.64 0.12 -10.27
CA GLU A 49 -4.50 0.35 -11.72
C GLU A 49 -3.09 0.05 -12.25
N VAL A 50 -2.05 0.25 -11.43
CA VAL A 50 -0.66 -0.09 -11.79
C VAL A 50 -0.24 -1.49 -11.35
N GLY A 51 -1.21 -2.31 -10.93
CA GLY A 51 -1.04 -3.73 -10.62
C GLY A 51 -0.60 -4.05 -9.19
N TRP A 52 -0.64 -3.09 -8.26
CA TRP A 52 -0.41 -3.37 -6.84
C TRP A 52 -1.67 -3.97 -6.18
N GLU A 53 -1.47 -5.07 -5.45
CA GLU A 53 -2.48 -5.71 -4.61
C GLU A 53 -2.19 -5.39 -3.14
N LEU A 54 -3.18 -4.88 -2.40
CA LEU A 54 -3.06 -4.65 -0.96
C LEU A 54 -2.99 -5.98 -0.22
N VAL A 55 -1.94 -6.18 0.58
CA VAL A 55 -1.65 -7.42 1.32
C VAL A 55 -2.06 -7.30 2.79
N HIS A 56 -1.79 -6.14 3.40
CA HIS A 56 -1.99 -5.95 4.83
C HIS A 56 -2.40 -4.52 5.15
N MET A 57 -3.30 -4.42 6.13
CA MET A 57 -3.72 -3.19 6.80
C MET A 57 -3.95 -3.53 8.29
N GLU A 58 -3.42 -2.69 9.18
CA GLU A 58 -3.49 -2.90 10.64
C GLU A 58 -4.93 -2.92 11.18
N PRO A 59 -5.25 -3.75 12.19
CA PRO A 59 -6.59 -3.87 12.75
C PRO A 59 -7.01 -2.61 13.51
N VAL A 60 -8.32 -2.34 13.46
CA VAL A 60 -8.95 -1.14 14.01
C VAL A 60 -9.85 -1.51 15.19
N PRO A 61 -9.44 -1.29 16.45
CA PRO A 61 -10.30 -1.54 17.60
C PRO A 61 -11.47 -0.56 17.75
N ARG A 62 -11.34 0.69 17.27
CA ARG A 62 -12.43 1.68 17.36
C ARG A 62 -12.33 2.79 16.32
N VAL A 63 -13.48 3.36 15.95
CA VAL A 63 -13.61 4.56 15.10
C VAL A 63 -14.12 5.74 15.94
N GLY A 64 -13.43 6.88 15.83
CA GLY A 64 -13.68 8.11 16.58
C GLY A 64 -14.74 8.98 15.93
N GLY A 65 -15.15 10.05 16.64
CA GLY A 65 -16.19 10.96 16.15
C GLY A 65 -15.84 11.64 14.83
N LYS A 66 -14.54 11.86 14.57
CA LYS A 66 -14.01 12.44 13.33
C LYS A 66 -13.65 11.39 12.27
N GLU A 67 -13.98 10.12 12.53
CA GLU A 67 -13.58 8.93 11.76
C GLU A 67 -12.09 8.57 11.82
N ASP A 68 -11.36 9.16 12.76
CA ASP A 68 -10.04 8.71 13.17
C ASP A 68 -10.09 7.33 13.82
N ILE A 69 -9.00 6.57 13.69
CA ILE A 69 -8.92 5.19 14.11
C ILE A 69 -8.11 5.08 15.39
N GLN A 70 -8.67 4.40 16.36
CA GLN A 70 -7.92 3.99 17.53
C GLN A 70 -7.09 2.75 17.18
N PHE A 71 -5.77 2.75 17.38
CA PHE A 71 -4.93 1.54 17.24
C PHE A 71 -4.56 0.93 18.60
N ASP A 72 -4.45 1.77 19.64
CA ASP A 72 -4.27 1.35 21.03
C ASP A 72 -5.26 2.08 21.96
N ARG A 73 -5.32 1.72 23.25
CA ARG A 73 -6.32 2.29 24.18
C ARG A 73 -6.24 3.81 24.39
N PHE A 74 -5.15 4.45 24.00
CA PHE A 74 -4.85 5.86 24.29
C PHE A 74 -4.59 6.71 23.04
N SER A 75 -4.36 6.10 21.87
CA SER A 75 -4.00 6.82 20.65
C SER A 75 -5.04 6.68 19.54
N TRP A 76 -5.40 7.84 18.98
CA TRP A 76 -6.17 7.95 17.75
C TRP A 76 -5.24 8.38 16.63
N SER A 77 -5.37 7.78 15.46
CA SER A 77 -4.57 8.04 14.28
C SER A 77 -5.45 7.93 13.05
N ASN A 78 -5.14 8.73 12.04
CA ASN A 78 -5.70 8.61 10.69
C ASN A 78 -4.65 8.07 9.71
N ASN A 79 -3.54 7.52 10.21
CA ASN A 79 -2.44 6.98 9.42
C ASN A 79 -2.51 5.46 9.44
N TYR A 80 -2.26 4.84 8.28
CA TYR A 80 -2.32 3.40 8.09
C TYR A 80 -1.04 2.94 7.45
N PHE A 81 -0.40 1.94 8.06
CA PHE A 81 0.67 1.21 7.42
C PHE A 81 0.07 0.17 6.46
N CYS A 82 0.41 0.30 5.19
CA CYS A 82 -0.09 -0.55 4.13
C CYS A 82 1.06 -1.27 3.43
N VAL A 83 0.90 -2.58 3.22
CA VAL A 83 1.84 -3.41 2.46
C VAL A 83 1.14 -3.86 1.18
N PHE A 84 1.81 -3.70 0.05
CA PHE A 84 1.33 -4.11 -1.27
C PHE A 84 2.30 -5.10 -1.90
N LYS A 85 1.78 -5.95 -2.80
CA LYS A 85 2.57 -6.84 -3.65
C LYS A 85 2.15 -6.68 -5.11
N ARG A 86 3.06 -6.94 -6.04
CA ARG A 86 2.73 -7.14 -7.46
C ARG A 86 3.64 -8.20 -8.08
N ARG A 87 3.18 -8.80 -9.18
CA ARG A 87 4.02 -9.73 -9.96
C ARG A 87 5.17 -8.95 -10.60
N LYS A 88 6.40 -9.45 -10.45
CA LYS A 88 7.56 -8.91 -11.13
C LYS A 88 7.54 -9.40 -12.60
N ASN A 89 7.04 -8.58 -13.51
CA ASN A 89 7.12 -8.87 -14.94
C ASN A 89 8.60 -8.91 -15.36
N GLY A 90 9.09 -10.10 -15.72
CA GLY A 90 10.43 -10.28 -16.26
C GLY A 90 11.54 -9.90 -15.29
N ALA A 91 11.70 -10.65 -14.20
CA ALA A 91 13.03 -10.79 -13.64
C ALA A 91 13.91 -11.42 -14.71
N VAL A 92 14.65 -10.60 -15.47
CA VAL A 92 15.78 -11.06 -16.24
C VAL A 92 16.61 -11.89 -15.25
N PRO A 93 16.82 -13.20 -15.47
CA PRO A 93 17.67 -13.96 -14.59
C PRO A 93 19.02 -13.26 -14.64
N VAL A 94 19.45 -12.70 -13.52
CA VAL A 94 20.84 -12.29 -13.35
C VAL A 94 21.62 -13.56 -13.57
N ARG A 95 22.20 -13.73 -14.76
CA ARG A 95 23.20 -14.75 -15.01
C ARG A 95 24.32 -14.39 -14.05
N VAL A 96 24.39 -15.12 -12.94
CA VAL A 96 25.58 -15.13 -12.10
C VAL A 96 26.71 -15.46 -13.06
N ALA A 97 27.58 -14.49 -13.34
CA ALA A 97 28.78 -14.74 -14.12
C ALA A 97 29.51 -15.86 -13.40
N GLN A 98 29.55 -17.05 -14.01
CA GLN A 98 30.33 -18.14 -13.47
C GLN A 98 31.77 -17.64 -13.40
N PRO A 99 32.44 -17.73 -12.22
CA PRO A 99 33.85 -17.44 -12.16
C PRO A 99 34.58 -18.35 -13.15
N PRO A 100 35.62 -17.84 -13.84
CA PRO A 100 36.35 -18.62 -14.83
C PRO A 100 36.79 -19.95 -14.23
N GLN A 101 36.37 -21.05 -14.86
CA GLN A 101 36.83 -22.38 -14.49
C GLN A 101 38.34 -22.44 -14.79
N ASN A 102 39.15 -22.50 -13.73
CA ASN A 102 40.57 -22.77 -13.85
C ASN A 102 40.74 -24.18 -14.43
N THR A 103 41.22 -24.27 -15.67
CA THR A 103 41.68 -25.53 -16.26
C THR A 103 42.99 -25.95 -15.58
N PRO A 104 43.12 -27.20 -15.11
CA PRO A 104 44.38 -27.69 -14.59
C PRO A 104 45.41 -27.88 -15.72
N PRO A 105 46.71 -27.67 -15.45
CA PRO A 105 47.75 -27.82 -16.46
C PRO A 105 47.91 -29.28 -16.87
N THR A 106 47.86 -29.53 -18.18
CA THR A 106 48.25 -30.80 -18.80
C THR A 106 49.72 -31.06 -18.53
N THR A 107 50.03 -32.20 -17.92
CA THR A 107 51.39 -32.78 -17.88
C THR A 107 51.47 -33.91 -18.88
#